data_AF-A0A5N7SCI0-F1
#
_entry.id   AF-A0A5N7SCI0-F1
#
_cell.length_a   1.000
_cell.length_b   1.000
_cell.length_c   1.000
_cell.angle_alpha   90.00
_cell.angle_beta   90.00
_cell.angle_gamma   90.00
#
_symmetry.space_group_name_H-M   'P 1'
#
loop_
_entity.id
_entity.type
_entity.pdbx_description
1 polymer ?
#
loop_
_entity_poly.entity_id
_entity_poly.type
_entity_poly.pdbx_seq_one_letter_code
_entity_poly.pdbx_strand_id
1 'polypeptide(L)'
;MYSRTKSASRAFARLLACALCLAVWPMAVQAADKSQQAYWAGFAYTADAAAVQATTPHAHAVLEKRGLIPLNQTLAQGLKRRPPANLELIDQPVAMLDGTTSATVLAAALDRELVSIEPIGDQYKVLVEVALQALFFDFRERQVIASYPLTLQRIDVQDYRPDNDDIDAIVADLLYGNAATSLSQVLAASLAQAKLPDAAVRRLQVGGVTLSDAVRAKLPDPKWEAPLRATLAHELSKTLSSNTGVGLLPPASGQAIGGAMAARFADGKVYQLKIPEPDYVINLQVDALKNGVIEETPAMKTMLFGAFFTAKVTEPFSGKVYFEQPLRKGATKVVPVTQWQVDQWSASYETLLAGFDAFAGAAAKRADSRGWLDEQKPGGRPLQQQTQALQELIKSCR
;
A
#
# COMPACT_ATOMS: atom_id res chain seq x y z
N MET A 1 85.79 -49.48 18.24
CA MET A 1 85.76 -50.21 19.53
C MET A 1 84.59 -49.65 20.34
N TYR A 2 83.59 -50.48 20.69
CA TYR A 2 82.39 -50.22 21.52
C TYR A 2 81.42 -49.09 21.04
N SER A 3 80.17 -49.34 20.62
CA SER A 3 79.00 -49.98 21.26
C SER A 3 78.04 -48.96 21.91
N ARG A 4 76.85 -48.90 21.29
CA ARG A 4 75.48 -48.90 21.88
C ARG A 4 74.88 -47.66 22.59
N THR A 5 73.79 -47.21 21.93
CA THR A 5 72.39 -47.02 22.42
C THR A 5 72.05 -45.93 23.44
N LYS A 6 71.08 -45.08 23.06
CA LYS A 6 69.69 -45.00 23.58
C LYS A 6 68.97 -43.83 22.87
N SER A 7 68.03 -44.08 21.97
CA SER A 7 66.57 -44.19 22.19
C SER A 7 65.91 -42.99 22.88
N ALA A 8 65.32 -42.12 22.03
CA ALA A 8 63.99 -41.53 22.08
C ALA A 8 63.43 -40.94 23.40
N SER A 9 63.08 -39.66 23.35
CA SER A 9 61.78 -39.20 23.85
C SER A 9 61.07 -38.33 22.79
N ARG A 10 60.10 -38.94 22.13
CA ARG A 10 59.05 -38.28 21.36
C ARG A 10 58.05 -37.68 22.36
N ALA A 11 58.22 -36.44 22.78
CA ALA A 11 57.19 -35.77 23.60
C ALA A 11 57.20 -34.23 23.53
N PHE A 12 57.90 -33.60 22.57
CA PHE A 12 57.95 -32.12 22.52
C PHE A 12 57.65 -31.50 21.14
N ALA A 13 57.41 -32.31 20.11
CA ALA A 13 57.19 -31.84 18.74
C ALA A 13 55.74 -31.96 18.26
N ARG A 14 54.76 -32.13 19.17
CA ARG A 14 53.32 -32.25 18.83
C ARG A 14 52.39 -31.30 19.58
N LEU A 15 52.93 -30.27 20.25
CA LEU A 15 52.14 -29.22 20.92
C LEU A 15 52.29 -27.83 20.31
N LEU A 16 53.10 -27.67 19.25
CA LEU A 16 53.31 -26.40 18.55
C LEU A 16 52.67 -26.34 17.15
N ALA A 17 52.02 -27.41 16.70
CA ALA A 17 51.30 -27.46 15.42
C ALA A 17 49.77 -27.29 15.56
N CYS A 18 49.23 -27.24 16.79
CA CYS A 18 47.81 -26.96 17.07
C CYS A 18 47.56 -25.55 17.63
N ALA A 19 48.60 -24.73 17.80
CA ALA A 19 48.51 -23.38 18.39
C ALA A 19 48.53 -22.24 17.34
N LEU A 20 48.53 -22.56 16.04
CA LEU A 20 48.64 -21.57 14.96
C LEU A 20 47.50 -21.63 13.91
N CYS A 21 46.43 -22.38 14.20
CA CYS A 21 45.22 -22.45 13.35
C CYS A 21 43.92 -22.03 14.08
N LEU A 22 44.02 -21.37 15.24
CA LEU A 22 42.87 -20.90 16.03
C LEU A 22 43.04 -19.43 16.41
N ALA A 23 42.87 -18.52 15.45
CA ALA A 23 42.40 -17.14 15.66
C ALA A 23 42.50 -16.33 14.35
N VAL A 24 41.86 -16.80 13.29
CA VAL A 24 41.35 -15.87 12.27
C VAL A 24 39.85 -16.08 12.26
N TRP A 25 39.19 -15.59 13.31
CA TRP A 25 37.78 -15.27 13.16
C TRP A 25 37.72 -14.21 12.07
N PRO A 26 37.04 -14.44 10.93
CA PRO A 26 36.63 -13.31 10.14
C PRO A 26 35.70 -12.52 11.06
N MET A 27 36.19 -11.41 11.60
CA MET A 27 35.30 -10.31 11.93
C MET A 27 34.62 -9.98 10.63
N ALA A 28 33.46 -10.59 10.39
CA ALA A 28 32.47 -10.03 9.52
C ALA A 28 32.23 -8.64 10.12
N VAL A 29 32.86 -7.63 9.51
CA VAL A 29 32.41 -6.27 9.64
C VAL A 29 30.99 -6.33 9.10
N GLN A 30 30.03 -6.55 9.99
CA GLN A 30 28.66 -6.11 9.76
C GLN A 30 28.82 -4.62 9.53
N ALA A 31 28.86 -4.22 8.26
CA ALA A 31 28.54 -2.85 7.91
C ALA A 31 27.21 -2.61 8.61
N ALA A 32 27.23 -1.81 9.67
CA ALA A 32 26.02 -1.30 10.26
C ALA A 32 25.34 -0.58 9.09
N ASP A 33 24.28 -1.18 8.57
CA ASP A 33 23.45 -0.56 7.56
C ASP A 33 23.07 0.79 8.15
N LYS A 34 23.59 1.89 7.59
CA LYS A 34 23.29 3.22 8.12
C LYS A 34 21.80 3.37 7.95
N SER A 35 21.06 3.32 9.06
CA SER A 35 19.62 3.49 9.06
C SER A 35 19.30 4.73 8.24
N GLN A 36 18.53 4.55 7.16
CA GLN A 36 18.15 5.66 6.30
C GLN A 36 17.33 6.65 7.13
N GLN A 37 17.59 7.94 6.95
CA GLN A 37 16.97 8.99 7.76
C GLN A 37 15.82 9.66 7.00
N ALA A 38 14.74 9.99 7.71
CA ALA A 38 13.66 10.81 7.19
C ALA A 38 13.17 11.82 8.23
N TYR A 39 13.00 13.07 7.81
CA TYR A 39 12.43 14.12 8.64
C TYR A 39 10.91 14.01 8.66
N TRP A 40 10.31 13.99 9.84
CA TRP A 40 8.85 13.99 9.98
C TRP A 40 8.28 15.39 9.74
N ALA A 41 7.45 15.55 8.70
CA ALA A 41 6.81 16.83 8.34
C ALA A 41 5.38 16.99 8.85
N GLY A 42 4.79 15.93 9.41
CA GLY A 42 3.40 15.96 9.85
C GLY A 42 2.41 15.50 8.77
N PHE A 43 1.17 15.89 8.99
CA PHE A 43 0.06 15.67 8.07
C PHE A 43 0.09 16.66 6.89
N ALA A 44 -0.32 16.18 5.72
CA ALA A 44 -0.46 16.98 4.51
C ALA A 44 -1.69 16.56 3.68
N TYR A 45 -2.04 17.36 2.69
CA TYR A 45 -2.96 16.99 1.60
C TYR A 45 -2.15 16.73 0.34
N THR A 46 -2.51 15.77 -0.52
CA THR A 46 -1.84 15.56 -1.82
C THR A 46 -2.46 16.36 -2.97
N ALA A 47 -3.70 16.82 -2.79
CA ALA A 47 -4.43 17.64 -3.74
C ALA A 47 -4.13 19.14 -3.58
N ASP A 48 -4.31 19.89 -4.67
CA ASP A 48 -4.28 21.35 -4.64
C ASP A 48 -5.35 21.91 -3.69
N ALA A 49 -5.08 23.06 -3.06
CA ALA A 49 -5.97 23.68 -2.07
C ALA A 49 -7.42 23.86 -2.57
N ALA A 50 -7.61 24.14 -3.87
CA ALA A 50 -8.93 24.30 -4.46
C ALA A 50 -9.72 22.98 -4.59
N ALA A 51 -9.02 21.83 -4.60
CA ALA A 51 -9.62 20.50 -4.76
C ALA A 51 -9.85 19.78 -3.43
N VAL A 52 -9.11 20.14 -2.36
CA VAL A 52 -9.19 19.47 -1.04
C VAL A 52 -10.61 19.37 -0.51
N GLN A 53 -11.38 20.46 -0.53
CA GLN A 53 -12.76 20.44 -0.02
C GLN A 53 -13.68 19.55 -0.86
N ALA A 54 -13.41 19.42 -2.17
CA ALA A 54 -14.22 18.59 -3.06
C ALA A 54 -13.87 17.10 -2.95
N THR A 55 -12.61 16.76 -2.71
CA THR A 55 -12.13 15.37 -2.63
C THR A 55 -12.18 14.81 -1.20
N THR A 56 -12.17 15.69 -0.20
CA THR A 56 -12.12 15.34 1.23
C THR A 56 -12.97 16.27 2.12
N PRO A 57 -14.27 16.47 1.84
CA PRO A 57 -15.10 17.43 2.58
C PRO A 57 -15.14 17.21 4.10
N HIS A 58 -15.36 15.98 4.56
CA HIS A 58 -15.49 15.65 5.98
C HIS A 58 -14.14 15.70 6.70
N ALA A 59 -13.09 15.10 6.12
CA ALA A 59 -11.75 15.16 6.69
C ALA A 59 -11.24 16.60 6.76
N HIS A 60 -11.50 17.42 5.73
CA HIS A 60 -11.18 18.84 5.75
C HIS A 60 -11.94 19.59 6.87
N ALA A 61 -13.26 19.39 6.99
CA ALA A 61 -14.06 20.03 8.04
C ALA A 61 -13.58 19.66 9.45
N VAL A 62 -13.29 18.38 9.69
CA VAL A 62 -12.76 17.88 10.96
C VAL A 62 -11.40 18.51 11.28
N LEU A 63 -10.51 18.61 10.28
CA LEU A 63 -9.16 19.18 10.45
C LEU A 63 -9.21 20.68 10.75
N GLU A 64 -10.12 21.43 10.12
CA GLU A 64 -10.36 22.84 10.46
C GLU A 64 -10.89 23.01 11.90
N LYS A 65 -11.78 22.10 12.34
CA LYS A 65 -12.39 22.15 13.67
C LYS A 65 -11.44 21.73 14.80
N ARG A 66 -10.66 20.66 14.60
CA ARG A 66 -9.80 20.07 15.65
C ARG A 66 -8.33 20.51 15.55
N GLY A 67 -7.89 20.98 14.39
CA GLY A 67 -6.55 21.50 14.16
C GLY A 67 -5.49 20.43 13.88
N LEU A 68 -4.45 20.82 13.15
CA LEU A 68 -3.34 19.94 12.75
C LEU A 68 -2.31 19.71 13.86
N ILE A 69 -2.17 20.64 14.81
CA ILE A 69 -1.23 20.51 15.93
C ILE A 69 -1.53 19.24 16.76
N PRO A 70 -2.75 19.03 17.28
CA PRO A 70 -3.05 17.81 18.03
C PRO A 70 -2.94 16.55 17.17
N LEU A 71 -3.27 16.62 15.87
CA LEU A 71 -3.09 15.48 14.96
C LEU A 71 -1.61 15.10 14.87
N ASN A 72 -0.74 16.05 14.54
CA ASN A 72 0.69 15.83 14.39
C ASN A 72 1.34 15.31 15.68
N GLN A 73 0.87 15.76 16.85
CA GLN A 73 1.30 15.22 18.14
C GLN A 73 0.91 13.75 18.30
N THR A 74 -0.34 13.39 18.00
CA THR A 74 -0.82 11.99 18.06
C THR A 74 -0.05 11.08 17.09
N LEU A 75 0.21 11.55 15.86
CA LEU A 75 0.99 10.81 14.87
C LEU A 75 2.44 10.62 15.30
N ALA A 76 3.10 11.69 15.75
CA ALA A 76 4.49 11.61 16.24
C ALA A 76 4.62 10.67 17.45
N GLN A 77 3.65 10.67 18.36
CA GLN A 77 3.61 9.72 19.48
C GLN A 77 3.42 8.28 18.99
N GLY A 78 2.55 8.04 18.01
CA GLY A 78 2.38 6.72 17.39
C GLY A 78 3.68 6.18 16.80
N LEU A 79 4.37 7.02 16.01
CA LEU A 79 5.66 6.69 15.40
C LEU A 79 6.77 6.45 16.44
N LYS A 80 6.77 7.18 17.56
CA LYS A 80 7.70 6.93 18.68
C LYS A 80 7.43 5.62 19.42
N ARG A 81 6.15 5.24 19.59
CA ARG A 81 5.76 3.99 20.26
C ARG A 81 6.10 2.76 19.42
N ARG A 82 6.00 2.88 18.09
CA ARG A 82 6.33 1.82 17.13
C ARG A 82 7.23 2.41 16.03
N PRO A 83 8.53 2.58 16.32
CA PRO A 83 9.45 3.12 15.33
C PRO A 83 9.61 2.16 14.16
N PRO A 84 9.80 2.67 12.93
CA PRO A 84 10.14 1.85 11.77
C PRO A 84 11.49 1.14 12.00
N ALA A 85 11.58 -0.14 11.61
CA ALA A 85 12.75 -0.96 11.90
C ALA A 85 13.98 -0.64 11.03
N ASN A 86 13.76 -0.06 9.84
CA ASN A 86 14.81 0.20 8.85
C ASN A 86 15.01 1.70 8.57
N LEU A 87 14.35 2.58 9.34
CA LEU A 87 14.37 4.01 9.14
C LEU A 87 14.56 4.73 10.47
N GLU A 88 15.37 5.78 10.48
CA GLU A 88 15.46 6.70 11.60
C GLU A 88 14.59 7.93 11.30
N LEU A 89 13.60 8.18 12.16
CA LEU A 89 12.73 9.34 12.03
C LEU A 89 13.28 10.51 12.83
N ILE A 90 13.63 11.58 12.14
CA ILE A 90 14.14 12.81 12.74
C ILE A 90 12.96 13.73 13.06
N ASP A 91 12.74 13.95 14.36
CA ASP A 91 11.71 14.83 14.92
C ASP A 91 12.25 16.25 15.14
N GLN A 92 12.91 16.80 14.12
CA GLN A 92 13.40 18.18 14.08
C GLN A 92 12.61 18.97 13.02
N PRO A 93 12.39 20.28 13.20
CA PRO A 93 11.66 21.08 12.23
C PRO A 93 12.31 21.00 10.84
N VAL A 94 11.53 20.61 9.84
CA VAL A 94 11.94 20.60 8.42
C VAL A 94 12.45 21.98 7.98
N ALA A 95 11.96 23.06 8.63
CA ALA A 95 12.43 24.43 8.42
C ALA A 95 13.92 24.68 8.76
N MET A 96 14.59 23.75 9.44
CA MET A 96 16.04 23.78 9.67
C MET A 96 16.85 23.30 8.46
N LEU A 97 16.19 22.70 7.47
CA LEU A 97 16.81 22.37 6.19
C LEU A 97 16.94 23.67 5.37
N ASP A 98 18.17 24.09 5.12
CA ASP A 98 18.49 25.30 4.35
C ASP A 98 18.22 25.16 2.83
N GLY A 99 17.68 24.02 2.40
CA GLY A 99 17.41 23.68 0.99
C GLY A 99 18.67 23.36 0.17
N THR A 100 19.87 23.45 0.76
CA THR A 100 21.13 23.08 0.10
C THR A 100 21.45 21.60 0.29
N THR A 101 20.99 21.03 1.40
CA THR A 101 21.15 19.61 1.72
C THR A 101 19.94 18.81 1.22
N SER A 102 20.19 17.78 0.40
CA SER A 102 19.18 16.77 0.08
C SER A 102 18.83 16.02 1.36
N ALA A 103 17.56 16.05 1.71
CA ALA A 103 17.02 15.39 2.89
C ALA A 103 15.69 14.73 2.52
N THR A 104 15.53 13.49 2.96
CA THR A 104 14.26 12.79 2.81
C THR A 104 13.27 13.29 3.84
N VAL A 105 12.07 13.61 3.40
CA VAL A 105 10.98 14.07 4.25
C VAL A 105 9.83 13.08 4.15
N LEU A 106 9.24 12.75 5.31
CA LEU A 106 8.06 11.91 5.46
C LEU A 106 6.85 12.76 5.85
N ALA A 107 5.74 12.60 5.12
CA ALA A 107 4.44 13.16 5.47
C ALA A 107 3.35 12.09 5.45
N ALA A 108 2.35 12.23 6.33
CA ALA A 108 1.08 11.50 6.19
C ALA A 108 0.15 12.34 5.30
N ALA A 109 0.06 11.98 4.02
CA ALA A 109 -0.60 12.79 3.02
C ALA A 109 -2.00 12.23 2.70
N LEU A 110 -3.04 13.05 2.85
CA LEU A 110 -4.43 12.69 2.57
C LEU A 110 -4.74 12.82 1.08
N ASP A 111 -5.34 11.77 0.51
CA ASP A 111 -5.68 11.69 -0.91
C ASP A 111 -7.16 11.90 -1.19
N ARG A 112 -8.00 11.08 -0.55
CA ARG A 112 -9.44 11.02 -0.80
C ARG A 112 -10.17 10.56 0.45
N GLU A 113 -11.46 10.84 0.47
CA GLU A 113 -12.40 10.19 1.36
C GLU A 113 -13.54 9.54 0.56
N LEU A 114 -14.20 8.57 1.18
CA LEU A 114 -15.38 7.92 0.62
C LEU A 114 -16.37 7.69 1.76
N VAL A 115 -17.63 8.04 1.50
CA VAL A 115 -18.75 7.78 2.40
C VAL A 115 -19.80 7.00 1.61
N SER A 116 -20.19 5.83 2.11
CA SER A 116 -21.30 5.05 1.59
C SER A 116 -22.31 4.83 2.71
N ILE A 117 -23.57 5.14 2.43
CA ILE A 117 -24.70 4.94 3.35
C ILE A 117 -25.72 4.09 2.63
N GLU A 118 -25.93 2.86 3.11
CA GLU A 118 -26.79 1.86 2.51
C GLU A 118 -27.96 1.53 3.47
N PRO A 119 -29.22 1.73 3.08
CA PRO A 119 -30.35 1.27 3.88
C PRO A 119 -30.45 -0.27 3.84
N ILE A 120 -30.62 -0.90 5.00
CA ILE A 120 -30.83 -2.34 5.19
C ILE A 120 -32.02 -2.52 6.15
N GLY A 121 -33.21 -2.78 5.59
CA GLY A 121 -34.43 -2.84 6.40
C GLY A 121 -34.76 -1.46 6.98
N ASP A 122 -34.82 -1.38 8.31
CA ASP A 122 -35.01 -0.15 9.09
C ASP A 122 -33.69 0.48 9.59
N GLN A 123 -32.54 -0.14 9.28
CA GLN A 123 -31.22 0.34 9.66
C GLN A 123 -30.43 0.87 8.45
N TYR A 124 -29.29 1.51 8.73
CA TYR A 124 -28.37 2.07 7.75
C TYR A 124 -26.97 1.53 8.00
N LYS A 125 -26.42 0.81 7.03
CA LYS A 125 -25.00 0.46 7.02
C LYS A 125 -24.21 1.69 6.56
N VAL A 126 -23.25 2.10 7.37
CA VAL A 126 -22.41 3.27 7.14
C VAL A 126 -20.99 2.81 6.94
N LEU A 127 -20.40 3.15 5.80
CA LEU A 127 -18.99 2.93 5.49
C LEU A 127 -18.33 4.30 5.30
N VAL A 128 -17.31 4.57 6.11
CA VAL A 128 -16.45 5.75 5.95
C VAL A 128 -15.02 5.27 5.72
N GLU A 129 -14.43 5.70 4.61
CA GLU A 129 -13.02 5.47 4.29
C GLU A 129 -12.27 6.79 4.14
N VAL A 130 -11.06 6.83 4.68
CA VAL A 130 -10.11 7.91 4.47
C VAL A 130 -8.83 7.28 3.93
N ALA A 131 -8.45 7.63 2.71
CA ALA A 131 -7.27 7.11 2.04
C ALA A 131 -6.13 8.12 2.11
N LEU A 132 -4.96 7.64 2.53
CA LEU A 132 -3.76 8.43 2.74
C LEU A 132 -2.54 7.70 2.20
N GLN A 133 -1.39 8.36 2.21
CA GLN A 133 -0.10 7.74 1.92
C GLN A 133 0.92 8.21 2.95
N ALA A 134 1.78 7.31 3.41
CA ALA A 134 3.05 7.73 3.97
C ALA A 134 3.96 8.10 2.77
N LEU A 135 4.11 9.40 2.54
CA LEU A 135 4.77 9.95 1.37
C LEU A 135 6.19 10.40 1.73
N PHE A 136 7.17 9.82 1.05
CA PHE A 136 8.58 10.18 1.14
C PHE A 136 9.00 10.97 -0.09
N PHE A 137 9.66 12.10 0.12
CA PHE A 137 10.17 12.93 -0.97
C PHE A 137 11.50 13.59 -0.61
N ASP A 138 12.27 13.93 -1.63
CA ASP A 138 13.48 14.73 -1.49
C ASP A 138 13.10 16.21 -1.36
N PHE A 139 13.52 16.85 -0.26
CA PHE A 139 13.17 18.23 0.03
C PHE A 139 13.74 19.24 -0.98
N ARG A 140 14.94 19.00 -1.49
CA ARG A 140 15.67 19.88 -2.40
C ARG A 140 15.18 19.72 -3.83
N GLU A 141 15.13 18.48 -4.31
CA GLU A 141 14.67 18.15 -5.67
C GLU A 141 13.15 18.25 -5.81
N ARG A 142 12.44 18.29 -4.67
CA ARG A 142 10.98 18.26 -4.57
C ARG A 142 10.42 17.05 -5.30
N GLN A 143 11.08 15.90 -5.19
CA GLN A 143 10.74 14.73 -5.97
C GLN A 143 10.28 13.62 -5.05
N VAL A 144 9.19 12.94 -5.40
CA VAL A 144 8.74 11.76 -4.68
C VAL A 144 9.78 10.65 -4.79
N ILE A 145 10.11 10.07 -3.64
CA ILE A 145 11.02 8.93 -3.51
C ILE A 145 10.20 7.64 -3.45
N ALA A 146 9.21 7.59 -2.55
CA ALA A 146 8.36 6.44 -2.33
C ALA A 146 7.05 6.85 -1.64
N SER A 147 6.03 6.03 -1.81
CA SER A 147 4.75 6.14 -1.12
C SER A 147 4.33 4.76 -0.61
N TYR A 148 3.76 4.75 0.58
CA TYR A 148 3.10 3.59 1.17
C TYR A 148 1.63 3.94 1.41
N PRO A 149 0.73 3.57 0.48
CA PRO A 149 -0.68 3.86 0.62
C PRO A 149 -1.31 3.20 1.84
N LEU A 150 -2.28 3.89 2.44
CA LEU A 150 -2.99 3.56 3.66
C LEU A 150 -4.49 3.77 3.40
N THR A 151 -5.34 2.97 4.03
CA THR A 151 -6.79 3.23 4.07
C THR A 151 -7.26 3.05 5.51
N LEU A 152 -7.84 4.10 6.08
CA LEU A 152 -8.58 4.04 7.33
C LEU A 152 -10.03 3.73 6.99
N GLN A 153 -10.67 2.86 7.77
CA GLN A 153 -12.03 2.42 7.49
C GLN A 153 -12.81 2.24 8.79
N ARG A 154 -14.05 2.71 8.77
CA ARG A 154 -15.10 2.36 9.73
C ARG A 154 -16.29 1.82 8.96
N ILE A 155 -16.77 0.66 9.38
CA ILE A 155 -18.08 0.13 8.99
C ILE A 155 -18.92 0.08 10.25
N ASP A 156 -20.14 0.59 10.18
CA ASP A 156 -21.10 0.60 11.28
C ASP A 156 -22.52 0.35 10.77
N VAL A 157 -23.43 0.04 11.68
CA VAL A 157 -24.88 -0.05 11.42
C VAL A 157 -25.60 0.87 12.39
N GLN A 158 -26.43 1.78 11.86
CA GLN A 158 -27.15 2.78 12.63
C GLN A 158 -28.66 2.65 12.44
N ASP A 159 -29.44 2.90 13.48
CA ASP A 159 -30.91 2.84 13.43
C ASP A 159 -31.56 4.08 12.77
N TYR A 160 -30.74 5.04 12.36
CA TYR A 160 -31.13 6.25 11.64
C TYR A 160 -30.12 6.56 10.54
N ARG A 161 -30.54 7.38 9.57
CA ARG A 161 -29.66 7.80 8.50
C ARG A 161 -28.67 8.81 9.07
N PRO A 162 -27.34 8.56 9.04
CA PRO A 162 -26.37 9.50 9.56
C PRO A 162 -26.41 10.81 8.79
N ASP A 163 -26.24 11.91 9.50
CA ASP A 163 -26.00 13.22 8.93
C ASP A 163 -24.50 13.54 8.84
N ASN A 164 -24.15 14.77 8.43
CA ASN A 164 -22.76 15.16 8.27
C ASN A 164 -22.00 15.21 9.62
N ASP A 165 -22.65 15.53 10.73
CA ASP A 165 -22.00 15.57 12.04
C ASP A 165 -21.66 14.15 12.52
N ASP A 166 -22.52 13.17 12.22
CA ASP A 166 -22.23 11.75 12.47
C ASP A 166 -21.02 11.26 11.67
N ILE A 167 -20.96 11.60 10.39
CA ILE A 167 -19.83 11.25 9.52
C ILE A 167 -18.55 11.96 9.97
N ASP A 168 -18.61 13.24 10.31
CA ASP A 168 -17.48 14.01 10.84
C ASP A 168 -16.96 13.41 12.16
N ALA A 169 -17.84 12.92 13.02
CA ALA A 169 -17.45 12.23 14.24
C ALA A 169 -16.66 10.94 13.94
N ILE A 170 -17.13 10.13 12.98
CA ILE A 170 -16.43 8.92 12.53
C ILE A 170 -15.06 9.28 11.94
N VAL A 171 -14.99 10.27 11.04
CA VAL A 171 -13.74 10.72 10.44
C VAL A 171 -12.78 11.24 11.51
N ALA A 172 -13.29 11.94 12.50
CA ALA A 172 -12.46 12.43 13.58
C ALA A 172 -11.89 11.31 14.47
N ASP A 173 -12.63 10.23 14.70
CA ASP A 173 -12.12 9.03 15.37
C ASP A 173 -11.09 8.27 14.52
N LEU A 174 -11.26 8.24 13.19
CA LEU A 174 -10.27 7.68 12.28
C LEU A 174 -8.97 8.50 12.30
N LEU A 175 -9.04 9.84 12.29
CA LEU A 175 -7.86 10.70 12.25
C LEU A 175 -7.19 10.89 13.62
N TYR A 176 -7.96 11.12 14.68
CA TYR A 176 -7.45 11.53 16.01
C TYR A 176 -7.59 10.44 17.09
N GLY A 177 -8.34 9.38 16.82
CA GLY A 177 -8.57 8.31 17.79
C GLY A 177 -7.34 7.47 18.07
N ASN A 178 -7.52 6.45 18.91
CA ASN A 178 -6.46 5.54 19.35
C ASN A 178 -6.73 4.07 18.99
N ALA A 179 -7.82 3.79 18.27
CA ALA A 179 -8.18 2.44 17.86
C ALA A 179 -7.13 1.89 16.88
N ALA A 180 -7.09 0.55 16.72
CA ALA A 180 -6.19 -0.09 15.76
C ALA A 180 -6.38 0.40 14.31
N THR A 181 -7.58 0.91 14.00
CA THR A 181 -7.95 1.49 12.70
C THR A 181 -7.70 3.00 12.59
N SER A 182 -7.30 3.67 13.69
CA SER A 182 -6.98 5.10 13.69
C SER A 182 -5.63 5.37 13.02
N LEU A 183 -5.47 6.56 12.45
CA LEU A 183 -4.35 6.95 11.60
C LEU A 183 -2.99 6.72 12.26
N SER A 184 -2.83 7.05 13.54
CA SER A 184 -1.55 6.86 14.24
C SER A 184 -1.12 5.40 14.29
N GLN A 185 -2.07 4.46 14.49
CA GLN A 185 -1.78 3.04 14.55
C GLN A 185 -1.52 2.48 13.15
N VAL A 186 -2.35 2.84 12.17
CA VAL A 186 -2.22 2.37 10.79
C VAL A 186 -0.93 2.89 10.15
N LEU A 187 -0.58 4.17 10.34
CA LEU A 187 0.65 4.77 9.84
C LEU A 187 1.89 4.07 10.42
N ALA A 188 1.95 3.90 11.75
CA ALA A 188 3.08 3.25 12.40
C ALA A 188 3.18 1.76 12.02
N ALA A 189 2.05 1.07 11.82
CA ALA A 189 2.04 -0.30 11.35
C ALA A 189 2.56 -0.43 9.91
N SER A 190 2.15 0.48 9.01
CA SER A 190 2.61 0.49 7.62
C SER A 190 4.10 0.79 7.51
N LEU A 191 4.61 1.72 8.32
CA LEU A 191 6.03 2.08 8.32
C LEU A 191 6.92 1.09 9.06
N ALA A 192 6.37 0.19 9.89
CA ALA A 192 7.13 -0.71 10.75
C ALA A 192 8.24 -1.49 10.02
N GLN A 193 8.01 -1.85 8.75
CA GLN A 193 8.96 -2.57 7.89
C GLN A 193 9.29 -1.81 6.59
N ALA A 194 8.88 -0.54 6.48
CA ALA A 194 9.20 0.28 5.32
C ALA A 194 10.72 0.43 5.16
N LYS A 195 11.15 0.57 3.91
CA LYS A 195 12.54 0.78 3.50
C LYS A 195 12.56 1.78 2.37
N LEU A 196 13.42 2.79 2.42
CA LEU A 196 13.50 3.71 1.31
C LEU A 196 14.27 3.07 0.16
N PRO A 197 13.82 3.25 -1.08
CA PRO A 197 14.58 2.79 -2.23
C PRO A 197 15.91 3.55 -2.31
N ASP A 198 17.02 2.84 -2.44
CA ASP A 198 18.30 3.43 -2.80
C ASP A 198 18.29 3.86 -4.28
N ALA A 199 19.28 4.66 -4.69
CA ALA A 199 19.34 5.21 -6.06
C ALA A 199 19.35 4.17 -7.19
N ALA A 200 19.72 2.92 -6.90
CA ALA A 200 19.74 1.81 -7.87
C ALA A 200 18.41 1.04 -7.96
N VAL A 201 17.47 1.28 -7.04
CA VAL A 201 16.18 0.60 -6.98
C VAL A 201 15.27 1.16 -8.06
N ARG A 202 14.62 0.27 -8.82
CA ARG A 202 13.70 0.65 -9.89
C ARG A 202 12.36 1.13 -9.32
N ARG A 203 11.82 2.18 -9.92
CA ARG A 203 10.56 2.81 -9.51
C ARG A 203 9.38 2.09 -10.13
N LEU A 204 8.42 1.71 -9.28
CA LEU A 204 7.17 1.06 -9.69
C LEU A 204 5.99 1.99 -9.43
N GLN A 205 5.07 2.10 -10.38
CA GLN A 205 3.86 2.90 -10.25
C GLN A 205 2.64 2.10 -10.74
N VAL A 206 1.48 2.31 -10.10
CA VAL A 206 0.19 1.98 -10.72
C VAL A 206 -0.19 3.14 -11.66
N GLY A 207 -0.06 2.91 -12.96
CA GLY A 207 -0.23 3.95 -13.99
C GLY A 207 -1.68 4.32 -14.25
N GLY A 208 -2.60 3.38 -14.04
CA GLY A 208 -4.02 3.68 -14.17
C GLY A 208 -4.90 2.45 -14.13
N VAL A 209 -6.16 2.72 -13.82
CA VAL A 209 -7.25 1.75 -13.94
C VAL A 209 -8.13 2.18 -15.10
N THR A 210 -8.59 1.25 -15.91
CA THR A 210 -9.60 1.48 -16.96
C THR A 210 -10.80 0.57 -16.71
N LEU A 211 -11.98 1.01 -17.12
CA LEU A 211 -13.22 0.24 -17.01
C LEU A 211 -13.69 -0.13 -18.41
N SER A 212 -14.09 -1.39 -18.62
CA SER A 212 -14.73 -1.80 -19.86
C SER A 212 -16.14 -1.20 -19.99
N ASP A 213 -16.71 -1.21 -21.20
CA ASP A 213 -18.11 -0.80 -21.42
C ASP A 213 -19.10 -1.59 -20.56
N ALA A 214 -18.84 -2.88 -20.35
CA ALA A 214 -19.68 -3.75 -19.54
C ALA A 214 -19.69 -3.35 -18.06
N VAL A 215 -18.57 -2.80 -17.55
CA VAL A 215 -18.48 -2.28 -16.18
C VAL A 215 -19.11 -0.89 -16.10
N ARG A 216 -18.84 -0.02 -17.08
CA ARG A 216 -19.45 1.32 -17.15
C ARG A 216 -20.97 1.26 -17.15
N ALA A 217 -21.55 0.32 -17.89
CA ALA A 217 -23.01 0.11 -17.94
C ALA A 217 -23.63 -0.33 -16.60
N LYS A 218 -22.81 -0.76 -15.62
CA LYS A 218 -23.27 -1.16 -14.28
C LYS A 218 -23.04 -0.10 -13.21
N LEU A 219 -22.41 1.03 -13.55
CA LEU A 219 -22.24 2.12 -12.60
C LEU A 219 -23.62 2.70 -12.25
N PRO A 220 -23.93 2.88 -10.96
CA PRO A 220 -25.18 3.54 -10.55
C PRO A 220 -25.29 4.98 -11.09
N ASP A 221 -24.15 5.66 -11.24
CA ASP A 221 -24.03 7.01 -11.79
C ASP A 221 -22.73 7.12 -12.60
N PRO A 222 -22.78 7.58 -13.87
CA PRO A 222 -21.58 7.80 -14.68
C PRO A 222 -20.52 8.70 -14.03
N LYS A 223 -20.92 9.63 -13.15
CA LYS A 223 -19.97 10.52 -12.44
C LYS A 223 -19.04 9.75 -11.49
N TRP A 224 -19.37 8.50 -11.16
CA TRP A 224 -18.55 7.66 -10.29
C TRP A 224 -17.35 7.05 -11.00
N GLU A 225 -17.27 7.08 -12.33
CA GLU A 225 -16.18 6.43 -13.06
C GLU A 225 -14.81 6.95 -12.65
N ALA A 226 -14.60 8.27 -12.67
CA ALA A 226 -13.29 8.85 -12.32
C ALA A 226 -12.91 8.60 -10.85
N PRO A 227 -13.78 8.85 -9.85
CA PRO A 227 -13.53 8.47 -8.46
C PRO A 227 -13.24 6.98 -8.29
N LEU A 228 -14.00 6.10 -8.95
CA LEU A 228 -13.80 4.65 -8.84
C LEU A 228 -12.44 4.24 -9.40
N ARG A 229 -12.02 4.78 -10.56
CA ARG A 229 -10.70 4.49 -11.13
C ARG A 229 -9.58 4.94 -10.20
N ALA A 230 -9.70 6.11 -9.58
CA ALA A 230 -8.73 6.59 -8.60
C ALA A 230 -8.69 5.70 -7.35
N THR A 231 -9.86 5.32 -6.83
CA THR A 231 -10.00 4.38 -5.71
C THR A 231 -9.35 3.04 -6.01
N LEU A 232 -9.65 2.42 -7.16
CA LEU A 232 -9.08 1.13 -7.53
C LEU A 232 -7.56 1.21 -7.74
N ALA A 233 -7.04 2.33 -8.27
CA ALA A 233 -5.61 2.54 -8.41
C ALA A 233 -4.93 2.62 -7.03
N HIS A 234 -5.54 3.35 -6.09
CA HIS A 234 -5.08 3.42 -4.70
C HIS A 234 -5.09 2.06 -4.02
N GLU A 235 -6.19 1.32 -4.12
CA GLU A 235 -6.33 0.01 -3.48
C GLU A 235 -5.36 -1.02 -4.06
N LEU A 236 -5.09 -0.99 -5.36
CA LEU A 236 -4.07 -1.82 -5.97
C LEU A 236 -2.67 -1.44 -5.48
N SER A 237 -2.34 -0.15 -5.42
CA SER A 237 -1.05 0.30 -4.87
C SER A 237 -0.89 -0.09 -3.40
N LYS A 238 -1.95 0.04 -2.60
CA LYS A 238 -1.97 -0.38 -1.20
C LYS A 238 -1.67 -1.87 -1.06
N THR A 239 -2.43 -2.71 -1.76
CA THR A 239 -2.25 -4.17 -1.67
C THR A 239 -0.89 -4.61 -2.19
N LEU A 240 -0.38 -4.01 -3.27
CA LEU A 240 0.98 -4.26 -3.75
C LEU A 240 2.02 -3.88 -2.71
N SER A 241 1.97 -2.66 -2.18
CA SER A 241 2.95 -2.18 -1.20
C SER A 241 2.91 -3.00 0.08
N SER A 242 1.73 -3.33 0.62
CA SER A 242 1.59 -4.10 1.86
C SER A 242 2.05 -5.55 1.72
N ASN A 243 1.82 -6.17 0.57
CA ASN A 243 2.21 -7.57 0.33
C ASN A 243 3.68 -7.69 -0.07
N THR A 244 4.20 -6.72 -0.82
CA THR A 244 5.56 -6.80 -1.37
C THR A 244 6.58 -6.02 -0.54
N GLY A 245 6.18 -5.07 0.30
CA GLY A 245 7.09 -4.15 0.99
C GLY A 245 7.72 -3.09 0.09
N VAL A 246 7.39 -3.06 -1.21
CA VAL A 246 7.90 -2.08 -2.17
C VAL A 246 7.26 -0.70 -1.90
N GLY A 247 8.10 0.32 -1.82
CA GLY A 247 7.66 1.71 -1.91
C GLY A 247 7.30 2.05 -3.34
N LEU A 248 6.07 2.53 -3.58
CA LEU A 248 5.57 2.82 -4.92
C LEU A 248 5.64 4.31 -5.22
N LEU A 249 5.69 4.70 -6.48
CA LEU A 249 5.27 6.05 -6.83
C LEU A 249 3.74 6.17 -6.67
N PRO A 250 3.22 7.32 -6.23
CA PRO A 250 1.79 7.58 -6.11
C PRO A 250 1.07 7.25 -7.42
N PRO A 251 -0.16 6.71 -7.38
CA PRO A 251 -0.87 6.33 -8.59
C PRO A 251 -1.07 7.51 -9.53
N ALA A 252 -0.97 7.27 -10.83
CA ALA A 252 -1.36 8.27 -11.83
C ALA A 252 -2.91 8.32 -11.98
N SER A 253 -3.63 8.72 -10.94
CA SER A 253 -5.03 9.16 -11.03
C SER A 253 -5.25 10.23 -12.12
N GLY A 254 -6.15 9.92 -13.06
CA GLY A 254 -6.37 10.68 -14.30
C GLY A 254 -7.02 12.07 -14.16
N GLN A 255 -7.02 12.70 -12.98
CA GLN A 255 -7.63 14.02 -12.75
C GLN A 255 -6.63 15.15 -12.43
N ALA A 256 -5.34 14.88 -12.20
CA ALA A 256 -4.35 15.96 -11.98
C ALA A 256 -2.90 15.63 -12.42
N ILE A 257 -2.67 14.48 -13.07
CA ILE A 257 -1.33 13.86 -13.02
C ILE A 257 -0.55 14.09 -14.31
N GLY A 258 -0.10 15.34 -14.45
CA GLY A 258 0.97 15.74 -15.36
C GLY A 258 2.35 15.78 -14.68
N GLY A 259 2.53 15.07 -13.56
CA GLY A 259 3.83 14.92 -12.89
C GLY A 259 4.08 15.84 -11.72
N ALA A 260 3.08 16.58 -11.21
CA ALA A 260 3.25 17.43 -10.03
C ALA A 260 2.09 17.27 -9.02
N MET A 261 2.40 16.99 -7.74
CA MET A 261 1.45 16.96 -6.62
C MET A 261 1.71 18.12 -5.68
N ALA A 262 0.68 18.79 -5.18
CA ALA A 262 0.84 19.85 -4.18
C ALA A 262 0.64 19.26 -2.79
N ALA A 263 1.71 19.23 -1.99
CA ALA A 263 1.65 18.89 -0.58
C ALA A 263 1.55 20.17 0.25
N ARG A 264 0.49 20.34 1.05
CA ARG A 264 0.42 21.43 2.04
C ARG A 264 0.79 20.92 3.43
N PHE A 265 1.85 21.47 4.01
CA PHE A 265 2.24 21.16 5.39
C PHE A 265 1.48 22.03 6.40
N ALA A 266 1.49 21.60 7.65
CA ALA A 266 0.76 22.28 8.74
C ALA A 266 1.21 23.73 9.00
N ASP A 267 2.40 24.14 8.53
CA ASP A 267 2.87 25.52 8.58
C ASP A 267 2.29 26.41 7.46
N GLY A 268 1.38 25.87 6.65
CA GLY A 268 0.72 26.58 5.56
C GLY A 268 1.53 26.65 4.27
N LYS A 269 2.73 26.06 4.23
CA LYS A 269 3.54 26.03 3.00
C LYS A 269 3.00 24.98 2.04
N VAL A 270 2.76 25.42 0.81
CA VAL A 270 2.46 24.54 -0.31
C VAL A 270 3.77 24.17 -0.99
N TYR A 271 3.99 22.87 -1.14
CA TYR A 271 5.18 22.30 -1.74
C TYR A 271 4.78 21.51 -2.98
N GLN A 272 5.17 22.02 -4.15
CA GLN A 272 4.93 21.31 -5.40
C GLN A 272 5.96 20.20 -5.54
N LEU A 273 5.53 18.98 -5.26
CA LEU A 273 6.29 17.76 -5.49
C LEU A 273 6.17 17.34 -6.94
N LYS A 274 7.23 16.75 -7.49
CA LYS A 274 7.29 16.13 -8.79
C LYS A 274 7.24 14.61 -8.61
N ILE A 275 6.45 13.94 -9.44
CA ILE A 275 6.49 12.48 -9.54
C ILE A 275 7.50 12.16 -10.65
N PRO A 276 8.61 11.45 -10.35
CA PRO A 276 9.55 11.05 -11.39
C PRO A 276 8.94 10.02 -12.33
N GLU A 277 9.58 9.82 -13.48
CA GLU A 277 9.17 8.75 -14.40
C GLU A 277 9.38 7.38 -13.75
N PRO A 278 8.40 6.47 -13.86
CA PRO A 278 8.52 5.10 -13.38
C PRO A 278 9.37 4.24 -14.32
N ASP A 279 10.19 3.36 -13.77
CA ASP A 279 10.88 2.31 -14.52
C ASP A 279 9.90 1.20 -14.93
N TYR A 280 8.88 0.97 -14.11
CA TYR A 280 7.83 0.00 -14.36
C TYR A 280 6.45 0.55 -14.03
N VAL A 281 5.47 0.21 -14.87
CA VAL A 281 4.08 0.63 -14.72
C VAL A 281 3.18 -0.58 -14.70
N ILE A 282 2.26 -0.60 -13.73
CA ILE A 282 1.15 -1.55 -13.65
C ILE A 282 -0.12 -0.84 -14.09
N ASN A 283 -0.70 -1.31 -15.19
CA ASN A 283 -2.01 -0.88 -15.67
C ASN A 283 -3.03 -1.98 -15.40
N LEU A 284 -4.20 -1.57 -14.95
CA LEU A 284 -5.32 -2.46 -14.68
C LEU A 284 -6.49 -2.14 -15.59
N GLN A 285 -7.11 -3.16 -16.15
CA GLN A 285 -8.41 -3.05 -16.80
C GLN A 285 -9.42 -3.89 -16.03
N VAL A 286 -10.52 -3.29 -15.57
CA VAL A 286 -11.65 -4.04 -15.02
C VAL A 286 -12.54 -4.48 -16.18
N ASP A 287 -12.50 -5.77 -16.47
CA ASP A 287 -13.12 -6.34 -17.67
C ASP A 287 -14.61 -6.60 -17.47
N ALA A 288 -14.98 -7.19 -16.33
CA ALA A 288 -16.37 -7.47 -16.00
C ALA A 288 -16.56 -7.72 -14.51
N LEU A 289 -17.72 -7.32 -14.00
CA LEU A 289 -18.25 -7.75 -12.71
C LEU A 289 -19.50 -8.58 -12.98
N LYS A 290 -19.52 -9.85 -12.58
CA LYS A 290 -20.65 -10.77 -12.80
C LYS A 290 -21.13 -11.30 -11.46
N ASN A 291 -22.42 -11.61 -11.38
CA ASN A 291 -22.98 -12.31 -10.24
C ASN A 291 -24.09 -13.26 -10.69
N GLY A 292 -24.39 -14.25 -9.86
CA GLY A 292 -25.45 -15.23 -10.10
C GLY A 292 -25.70 -16.13 -8.90
N VAL A 293 -26.88 -16.74 -8.82
CA VAL A 293 -27.22 -17.71 -7.78
C VAL A 293 -26.61 -19.07 -8.17
N ILE A 294 -25.88 -19.69 -7.24
CA ILE A 294 -25.25 -21.01 -7.44
C ILE A 294 -25.93 -22.12 -6.63
N GLU A 295 -26.65 -21.75 -5.58
CA GLU A 295 -27.41 -22.67 -4.73
C GLU A 295 -28.62 -21.94 -4.16
N GLU A 296 -29.75 -22.64 -4.06
CA GLU A 296 -30.99 -22.10 -3.48
C GLU A 296 -31.67 -23.17 -2.62
N THR A 297 -32.04 -22.78 -1.41
CA THR A 297 -32.78 -23.59 -0.44
C THR A 297 -34.00 -22.79 0.06
N PRO A 298 -34.97 -23.42 0.74
CA PRO A 298 -36.12 -22.71 1.31
C PRO A 298 -35.77 -21.59 2.31
N ALA A 299 -34.56 -21.62 2.91
CA ALA A 299 -34.12 -20.65 3.91
C ALA A 299 -33.11 -19.61 3.36
N MET A 300 -32.34 -19.95 2.32
CA MET A 300 -31.24 -19.11 1.84
C MET A 300 -30.91 -19.36 0.35
N LYS A 301 -30.34 -18.32 -0.27
CA LYS A 301 -29.71 -18.36 -1.60
C LYS A 301 -28.21 -18.08 -1.46
N THR A 302 -27.37 -18.88 -2.08
CA THR A 302 -25.94 -18.62 -2.19
C THR A 302 -25.65 -17.95 -3.54
N MET A 303 -25.19 -16.71 -3.50
CA MET A 303 -24.79 -15.96 -4.68
C MET A 303 -23.28 -16.03 -4.87
N LEU A 304 -22.83 -16.25 -6.11
CA LEU A 304 -21.44 -16.12 -6.52
C LEU A 304 -21.23 -14.78 -7.20
N PHE A 305 -20.25 -14.02 -6.72
CA PHE A 305 -19.74 -12.81 -7.34
C PHE A 305 -18.40 -13.10 -7.99
N GLY A 306 -18.23 -12.66 -9.23
CA GLY A 306 -17.03 -12.86 -10.03
C GLY A 306 -16.49 -11.54 -10.55
N ALA A 307 -15.27 -11.20 -10.16
CA ALA A 307 -14.52 -10.08 -10.69
C ALA A 307 -13.52 -10.57 -11.74
N PHE A 308 -13.52 -9.94 -12.91
CA PHE A 308 -12.61 -10.22 -14.02
C PHE A 308 -11.84 -8.95 -14.34
N PHE A 309 -10.51 -9.04 -14.37
CA PHE A 309 -9.64 -7.91 -14.61
C PHE A 309 -8.35 -8.35 -15.29
N THR A 310 -7.76 -7.49 -16.09
CA THR A 310 -6.48 -7.72 -16.75
C THR A 310 -5.44 -6.84 -16.09
N ALA A 311 -4.36 -7.45 -15.60
CA ALA A 311 -3.20 -6.73 -15.09
C ALA A 311 -2.09 -6.78 -16.14
N LYS A 312 -1.52 -5.61 -16.46
CA LYS A 312 -0.42 -5.44 -17.40
C LYS A 312 0.74 -4.71 -16.74
N VAL A 313 1.92 -5.31 -16.76
CA VAL A 313 3.16 -4.75 -16.21
C VAL A 313 4.17 -4.54 -17.32
N THR A 314 4.59 -3.30 -17.49
CA THR A 314 5.47 -2.86 -18.59
C THR A 314 6.63 -2.02 -18.10
N GLU A 315 7.78 -2.14 -18.74
CA GLU A 315 8.86 -1.15 -18.68
C GLU A 315 8.59 -0.07 -19.75
N PRO A 316 8.22 1.17 -19.38
CA PRO A 316 7.73 2.16 -20.35
C PRO A 316 8.76 2.55 -21.41
N PHE A 317 10.04 2.63 -21.04
CA PHE A 317 11.10 3.08 -21.95
C PHE A 317 11.32 2.12 -23.13
N SER A 318 11.30 0.81 -22.88
CA SER A 318 11.52 -0.22 -23.90
C SER A 318 10.21 -0.78 -24.49
N GLY A 319 9.08 -0.55 -23.82
CA GLY A 319 7.80 -1.18 -24.14
C GLY A 319 7.72 -2.67 -23.76
N LYS A 320 8.74 -3.22 -23.08
CA LYS A 320 8.78 -4.63 -22.71
C LYS A 320 7.66 -4.97 -21.72
N VAL A 321 6.85 -5.97 -22.07
CA VAL A 321 5.79 -6.52 -21.22
C VAL A 321 6.36 -7.65 -20.38
N TYR A 322 6.27 -7.53 -19.05
CA TYR A 322 6.69 -8.55 -18.09
C TYR A 322 5.54 -9.45 -17.65
N PHE A 323 4.33 -8.90 -17.62
CA PHE A 323 3.13 -9.60 -17.24
C PHE A 323 1.94 -8.99 -17.98
N GLU A 324 1.11 -9.80 -18.60
CA GLU A 324 -0.16 -9.39 -19.19
C GLU A 324 -1.09 -10.60 -19.20
N GLN A 325 -1.97 -10.66 -18.21
CA GLN A 325 -2.88 -11.79 -18.03
C GLN A 325 -4.27 -11.29 -17.64
N PRO A 326 -5.33 -11.86 -18.24
CA PRO A 326 -6.66 -11.76 -17.68
C PRO A 326 -6.73 -12.65 -16.44
N LEU A 327 -7.25 -12.08 -15.37
CA LEU A 327 -7.33 -12.67 -14.05
C LEU A 327 -8.77 -12.64 -13.56
N ARG A 328 -9.08 -13.53 -12.63
CA ARG A 328 -10.41 -13.63 -12.03
C ARG A 328 -10.35 -13.95 -10.55
N LYS A 329 -11.34 -13.43 -9.83
CA LYS A 329 -11.60 -13.78 -8.43
C LYS A 329 -13.09 -14.03 -8.27
N GLY A 330 -13.42 -15.13 -7.57
CA GLY A 330 -14.78 -15.43 -7.14
C GLY A 330 -14.91 -15.29 -5.63
N ALA A 331 -16.07 -14.84 -5.16
CA ALA A 331 -16.46 -14.86 -3.75
C ALA A 331 -17.95 -15.20 -3.63
N THR A 332 -18.31 -15.99 -2.62
CA THR A 332 -19.70 -16.36 -2.35
C THR A 332 -20.28 -15.50 -1.23
N LYS A 333 -21.57 -15.16 -1.35
CA LYS A 333 -22.36 -14.50 -0.32
C LYS A 333 -23.63 -15.29 -0.08
N VAL A 334 -23.85 -15.69 1.17
CA VAL A 334 -25.09 -16.32 1.60
C VAL A 334 -26.12 -15.23 1.91
N VAL A 335 -27.29 -15.34 1.30
CA VAL A 335 -28.39 -14.38 1.42
C VAL A 335 -29.62 -15.11 1.98
N PRO A 336 -30.09 -14.78 3.19
CA PRO A 336 -31.34 -15.31 3.71
C PRO A 336 -32.52 -14.90 2.82
N VAL A 337 -33.54 -15.75 2.69
CA VAL A 337 -34.75 -15.41 1.87
C VAL A 337 -35.52 -14.19 2.39
N THR A 338 -35.30 -13.81 3.65
CA THR A 338 -35.87 -12.61 4.28
C THR A 338 -35.20 -11.32 3.82
N GLN A 339 -34.01 -11.40 3.20
CA GLN A 339 -33.32 -10.24 2.65
C GLN A 339 -33.77 -9.99 1.21
N TRP A 340 -34.69 -9.05 1.02
CA TRP A 340 -35.29 -8.75 -0.29
C TRP A 340 -34.39 -7.89 -1.19
N GLN A 341 -33.41 -7.18 -0.63
CA GLN A 341 -32.46 -6.37 -1.38
C GLN A 341 -31.02 -6.79 -1.04
N VAL A 342 -30.29 -7.19 -2.07
CA VAL A 342 -28.87 -7.51 -1.98
C VAL A 342 -28.10 -6.41 -2.69
N ASP A 343 -27.22 -5.73 -1.97
CA ASP A 343 -26.24 -4.85 -2.60
C ASP A 343 -25.22 -5.70 -3.37
N GLN A 344 -25.48 -5.84 -4.66
CA GLN A 344 -24.62 -6.56 -5.59
C GLN A 344 -23.37 -5.75 -5.96
N TRP A 345 -23.42 -4.42 -5.88
CA TRP A 345 -22.30 -3.56 -6.21
C TRP A 345 -21.20 -3.72 -5.18
N SER A 346 -21.53 -3.56 -3.89
CA SER A 346 -20.55 -3.73 -2.81
C SER A 346 -19.92 -5.12 -2.81
N ALA A 347 -20.72 -6.18 -2.97
CA ALA A 347 -20.18 -7.54 -3.06
C ALA A 347 -19.26 -7.75 -4.29
N SER A 348 -19.57 -7.13 -5.42
CA SER A 348 -18.72 -7.17 -6.62
C SER A 348 -17.41 -6.39 -6.41
N TYR A 349 -17.48 -5.24 -5.77
CA TYR A 349 -16.34 -4.40 -5.44
C TYR A 349 -15.39 -5.10 -4.46
N GLU A 350 -15.91 -5.67 -3.37
CA GLU A 350 -15.12 -6.47 -2.42
C GLU A 350 -14.44 -7.66 -3.10
N THR A 351 -15.15 -8.35 -4.01
CA THR A 351 -14.58 -9.45 -4.80
C THR A 351 -13.42 -8.98 -5.68
N LEU A 352 -13.51 -7.78 -6.26
CA LEU A 352 -12.44 -7.17 -7.04
C LEU A 352 -11.23 -6.85 -6.16
N LEU A 353 -11.44 -6.27 -4.98
CA LEU A 353 -10.35 -5.98 -4.03
C LEU A 353 -9.65 -7.26 -3.54
N ALA A 354 -10.41 -8.33 -3.28
CA ALA A 354 -9.85 -9.65 -2.98
C ALA A 354 -9.02 -10.21 -4.16
N GLY A 355 -9.38 -9.85 -5.38
CA GLY A 355 -8.60 -10.13 -6.59
C GLY A 355 -7.27 -9.37 -6.61
N PHE A 356 -7.27 -8.10 -6.21
CA PHE A 356 -6.04 -7.30 -6.11
C PHE A 356 -5.10 -7.84 -5.04
N ASP A 357 -5.62 -8.22 -3.85
CA ASP A 357 -4.79 -8.84 -2.82
C ASP A 357 -4.19 -10.17 -3.30
N ALA A 358 -4.97 -11.00 -4.00
CA ALA A 358 -4.46 -12.26 -4.54
C ALA A 358 -3.37 -12.04 -5.62
N PHE A 359 -3.56 -11.04 -6.50
CA PHE A 359 -2.55 -10.64 -7.48
C PHE A 359 -1.28 -10.10 -6.80
N ALA A 360 -1.42 -9.19 -5.84
CA ALA A 360 -0.30 -8.64 -5.08
C ALA A 360 0.43 -9.73 -4.27
N GLY A 361 -0.31 -10.66 -3.68
CA GLY A 361 0.24 -11.82 -3.00
C GLY A 361 0.98 -12.75 -3.94
N ALA A 362 0.52 -12.94 -5.18
CA ALA A 362 1.24 -13.70 -6.20
C ALA A 362 2.55 -12.99 -6.60
N ALA A 363 2.52 -11.67 -6.76
CA ALA A 363 3.68 -10.84 -7.02
C ALA A 363 4.70 -10.88 -5.86
N ALA A 364 4.22 -10.98 -4.62
CA ALA A 364 5.02 -11.14 -3.41
C ALA A 364 5.49 -12.58 -3.15
N LYS A 365 5.08 -13.55 -3.97
CA LYS A 365 5.34 -15.00 -3.78
C LYS A 365 4.81 -15.54 -2.44
N ARG A 366 3.66 -15.01 -1.97
CA ARG A 366 2.95 -15.59 -0.82
C ARG A 366 2.54 -17.04 -1.13
N ALA A 367 2.56 -17.89 -0.10
CA ALA A 367 2.30 -19.32 -0.24
C ALA A 367 0.85 -19.62 -0.66
N ASP A 368 -0.11 -18.87 -0.12
CA ASP A 368 -1.54 -19.00 -0.37
C ASP A 368 -1.97 -18.55 -1.78
N SER A 369 -1.15 -17.74 -2.47
CA SER A 369 -1.40 -17.30 -3.84
C SER A 369 -1.33 -18.42 -4.88
N ARG A 370 -0.70 -19.57 -4.56
CA ARG A 370 -0.57 -20.69 -5.50
C ARG A 370 -1.92 -21.27 -5.90
N GLY A 371 -2.80 -21.51 -4.92
CA GLY A 371 -4.15 -22.03 -5.20
C GLY A 371 -4.94 -21.11 -6.12
N TRP A 372 -4.87 -19.80 -5.87
CA TRP A 372 -5.52 -18.81 -6.73
C TRP A 372 -4.93 -18.77 -8.15
N LEU A 373 -3.61 -18.91 -8.31
CA LEU A 373 -2.97 -18.99 -9.64
C LEU A 373 -3.40 -20.24 -10.42
N ASP A 374 -3.55 -21.38 -9.74
CA ASP A 374 -3.99 -22.64 -10.35
C ASP A 374 -5.47 -22.58 -10.82
N GLU A 375 -6.28 -21.72 -10.20
CA GLU A 375 -7.67 -21.46 -10.59
C GLU A 375 -7.82 -20.55 -11.82
N GLN A 376 -6.75 -19.88 -12.26
CA GLN A 376 -6.80 -18.92 -13.37
C GLN A 376 -6.97 -19.60 -14.74
N LYS A 377 -7.69 -18.92 -15.63
CA LYS A 377 -7.91 -19.35 -17.02
C LYS A 377 -7.83 -18.14 -17.97
N PRO A 378 -6.97 -18.16 -19.02
CA PRO A 378 -6.01 -19.21 -19.33
C PRO A 378 -4.91 -19.29 -18.26
N GLY A 379 -4.57 -20.51 -17.86
CA GLY A 379 -3.52 -20.78 -16.87
C GLY A 379 -2.29 -21.44 -17.51
N GLY A 380 -1.57 -22.24 -16.73
CA GLY A 380 -0.47 -23.07 -17.24
C GLY A 380 0.88 -22.35 -17.37
N ARG A 381 1.76 -22.86 -18.23
CA ARG A 381 3.16 -22.41 -18.33
C ARG A 381 3.31 -20.91 -18.60
N PRO A 382 2.54 -20.27 -19.50
CA PRO A 382 2.68 -18.83 -19.75
C PRO A 382 2.40 -17.98 -18.50
N LEU A 383 1.32 -18.27 -17.77
CA LEU A 383 0.99 -17.59 -16.52
C LEU A 383 2.09 -17.79 -15.48
N GLN A 384 2.62 -19.02 -15.34
CA GLN A 384 3.71 -19.32 -14.41
C GLN A 384 4.99 -18.53 -14.74
N GLN A 385 5.38 -18.49 -16.01
CA GLN A 385 6.57 -17.76 -16.47
C GLN A 385 6.42 -16.26 -16.26
N GLN A 386 5.27 -15.67 -16.62
CA GLN A 386 5.03 -14.26 -16.40
C GLN A 386 4.93 -13.92 -14.91
N THR A 387 4.35 -14.80 -14.08
CA THR A 387 4.32 -14.61 -12.62
C THR A 387 5.73 -14.64 -12.04
N GLN A 388 6.61 -15.53 -12.51
CA GLN A 388 8.02 -15.53 -12.11
C GLN A 388 8.73 -14.24 -12.55
N ALA A 389 8.51 -13.78 -13.79
CA ALA A 389 9.05 -12.52 -14.28
C ALA A 389 8.57 -11.33 -13.45
N LEU A 390 7.29 -11.30 -13.06
CA LEU A 390 6.73 -10.31 -12.16
C LEU A 390 7.40 -10.36 -10.78
N GLN A 391 7.60 -11.55 -10.20
CA GLN A 391 8.27 -11.71 -8.91
C GLN A 391 9.72 -11.20 -8.94
N GLU A 392 10.48 -11.48 -10.00
CA GLU A 392 11.84 -10.94 -10.16
C GLU A 392 11.83 -9.43 -10.37
N LEU A 393 10.86 -8.89 -11.12
CA LEU A 393 10.67 -7.45 -11.27
C LEU A 393 10.40 -6.78 -9.93
N ILE A 394 9.48 -7.31 -9.12
CA ILE A 394 9.17 -6.79 -7.78
C ILE A 394 10.41 -6.80 -6.89
N LYS A 395 11.25 -7.83 -6.95
CA LYS A 395 12.52 -7.84 -6.20
C LYS A 395 13.47 -6.72 -6.62
N SER A 396 13.49 -6.34 -7.89
CA SER A 396 14.30 -5.20 -8.37
C SER A 396 13.78 -3.83 -7.92
N CYS A 397 12.58 -3.78 -7.35
CA CYS A 397 11.94 -2.59 -6.79
C CYS A 397 11.99 -2.56 -5.25
N ARG A 398 12.57 -3.57 -4.60
CA ARG A 398 12.83 -3.62 -3.16
C ARG A 398 14.26 -3.20 -2.88
#